data_AF-A0A914CLI6-F1
#
_entry.id   AF-A0A914CLI6-F1
#
_cell.length_a   1.000
_cell.length_b   1.000
_cell.length_c   1.000
_cell.angle_alpha   90.00
_cell.angle_beta   90.00
_cell.angle_gamma   90.00
#
_symmetry.space_group_name_H-M   'P 1'
#
loop_
_entity.id
_entity.type
_entity.pdbx_description
1 polymer ?
#
loop_
_entity_poly.entity_id
_entity_poly.type
_entity_poly.pdbx_seq_one_letter_code
_entity_poly.pdbx_strand_id
1 'polypeptide(L)'
;MTFYIYALLILFSQQILARDIWTPDQAWAWFNAQKPYIMGTELTVSSAANQLEMWQAETFNADLIDKEISFGSKLGFTVFRIFLHDLVYFNDPTGFKSRMNTVLNILDKYKMKALFVFFDSENPDTNPTLGQQPKPLPAKCDSVYAYTPNMTILNDPSKHEILKPYILDVVGTFANDSRVLAWDVYNEPGFGGSDNRNPAQEILLQLVFEWARSANPTQPLTSPVMFNTPAQVIQTNNSDVISLHIYTNAAGFEQAIKNAQQYQRPIIVTEFLARGSISSYFANILPLGKQYNVGMIAWGHVVGKTEWNMPWDSWNNGVSYVEYPPTVWFQDIFRQDGEPYLREEAQIVKRLNGCPLGYHSKVNNWTCYNAYDTPKSWADVQAACQSDWSYPVTINNAFENSDVKSNPTNDANANCVVLNSSDGSWSNQDCSTQRCYICSY
;
A
#
# COMPACT_ATOMS: atom_id res chain seq x y z
N MET A 1 48.81 53.12 -7.09
CA MET A 1 47.34 53.31 -7.06
C MET A 1 46.75 52.00 -7.56
N THR A 2 46.35 51.12 -6.64
CA THR A 2 45.92 49.74 -6.97
C THR A 2 44.48 49.61 -6.50
N PHE A 3 43.55 49.54 -7.44
CA PHE A 3 42.13 49.39 -7.16
C PHE A 3 41.81 47.90 -7.02
N TYR A 4 41.35 47.49 -5.84
CA TYR A 4 40.74 46.19 -5.62
C TYR A 4 39.24 46.31 -5.94
N ILE A 5 38.78 45.58 -6.95
CA ILE A 5 37.35 45.42 -7.26
C ILE A 5 36.85 44.25 -6.41
N TYR A 6 36.05 44.55 -5.38
CA TYR A 6 35.29 43.54 -4.67
C TYR A 6 34.02 43.23 -5.46
N ALA A 7 33.92 42.03 -6.00
CA ALA A 7 32.68 41.53 -6.59
C ALA A 7 31.76 41.06 -5.45
N LEU A 8 30.64 41.77 -5.25
CA LEU A 8 29.57 41.36 -4.35
C LEU A 8 28.79 40.22 -5.04
N LEU A 9 28.92 39.00 -4.53
CA LEU A 9 28.03 37.88 -4.86
C LEU A 9 26.72 38.07 -4.09
N ILE A 10 25.69 38.57 -4.78
CA ILE A 10 24.32 38.63 -4.26
C ILE A 10 23.72 37.23 -4.42
N LEU A 11 23.68 36.48 -3.33
CA LEU A 11 22.89 35.25 -3.22
C LEU A 11 21.40 35.63 -3.19
N PHE A 12 20.72 35.48 -4.32
CA PHE A 12 19.25 35.48 -4.33
C PHE A 12 18.78 34.21 -3.63
N SER A 13 18.29 34.33 -2.39
CA SER A 13 17.47 33.27 -1.81
C SER A 13 16.17 33.25 -2.60
N GLN A 14 15.99 32.25 -3.47
CA GLN A 14 14.67 31.93 -3.97
C GLN A 14 13.85 31.51 -2.76
N GLN A 15 12.98 32.40 -2.27
CA GLN A 15 11.90 31.97 -1.39
C GLN A 15 11.05 31.02 -2.23
N ILE A 16 11.21 29.72 -1.98
CA ILE A 16 10.31 28.69 -2.52
C ILE A 16 8.96 29.01 -1.88
N LEU A 17 8.10 29.72 -2.61
CA LEU A 17 6.72 29.87 -2.21
C LEU A 17 6.10 28.47 -2.18
N ALA A 18 5.40 28.15 -1.10
CA ALA A 18 4.62 26.93 -1.02
C ALA A 18 3.74 26.83 -2.27
N ARG A 19 3.71 25.66 -2.92
CA ARG A 19 2.84 25.49 -4.09
C ARG A 19 1.37 25.60 -3.68
N ASP A 20 0.55 26.07 -4.61
CA ASP A 20 -0.89 26.02 -4.45
C ASP A 20 -1.41 24.57 -4.37
N ILE A 21 -2.61 24.41 -3.82
CA ILE A 21 -3.36 23.16 -3.90
C ILE A 21 -3.60 22.86 -5.38
N TRP A 22 -3.41 21.60 -5.78
CA TRP A 22 -3.59 21.20 -7.17
C TRP A 22 -4.98 21.53 -7.68
N THR A 23 -5.05 22.02 -8.91
CA THR A 23 -6.31 22.08 -9.63
C THR A 23 -6.84 20.66 -9.89
N PRO A 24 -8.15 20.48 -10.12
CA PRO A 24 -8.69 19.18 -10.54
C PRO A 24 -7.94 18.57 -11.73
N ASP A 25 -7.56 19.37 -12.71
CA ASP A 25 -6.83 18.89 -13.90
C ASP A 25 -5.43 18.37 -13.54
N GLN A 26 -4.70 19.05 -12.65
CA GLN A 26 -3.40 18.58 -12.16
C GLN A 26 -3.53 17.25 -11.41
N ALA A 27 -4.56 17.14 -10.55
CA ALA A 27 -4.84 15.93 -9.81
C ALA A 27 -5.20 14.76 -10.74
N TRP A 28 -6.07 14.98 -11.73
CA TRP A 28 -6.42 13.96 -12.73
C TRP A 28 -5.25 13.59 -13.63
N ALA A 29 -4.42 14.55 -14.03
CA ALA A 29 -3.21 14.26 -14.79
C ALA A 29 -2.26 13.36 -14.00
N TRP A 30 -2.00 13.68 -12.73
CA TRP A 30 -1.19 12.84 -11.85
C TRP A 30 -1.80 11.45 -11.66
N PHE A 31 -3.11 11.36 -11.38
CA PHE A 31 -3.77 10.07 -11.12
C PHE A 31 -3.76 9.18 -12.37
N ASN A 32 -4.09 9.74 -13.54
CA ASN A 32 -4.12 9.00 -14.79
C ASN A 32 -2.73 8.54 -15.26
N ALA A 33 -1.67 9.25 -14.84
CA ALA A 33 -0.28 8.85 -15.06
C ALA A 33 0.16 7.66 -14.19
N GLN A 34 -0.58 7.30 -13.13
CA GLN A 34 -0.25 6.12 -12.34
C GLN A 34 -0.57 4.85 -13.14
N LYS A 35 0.49 4.13 -13.52
CA LYS A 35 0.44 2.86 -14.23
C LYS A 35 1.46 1.90 -13.61
N PRO A 36 1.08 0.64 -13.30
CA PRO A 36 -0.28 0.09 -13.34
C PRO A 36 -1.25 0.79 -12.34
N TYR A 37 -2.52 0.38 -12.36
CA TYR A 37 -3.57 0.95 -11.52
C TYR A 37 -3.20 0.91 -10.03
N ILE A 38 -3.49 1.99 -9.29
CA ILE A 38 -3.20 2.09 -7.85
C ILE A 38 -4.00 1.01 -7.12
N MET A 39 -3.32 -0.06 -6.74
CA MET A 39 -3.89 -1.12 -5.92
C MET A 39 -2.84 -1.68 -4.98
N GLY A 40 -3.18 -1.82 -3.71
CA GLY A 40 -2.20 -2.20 -2.71
C GLY A 40 -2.81 -2.53 -1.37
N THR A 41 -1.96 -2.46 -0.35
CA THR A 41 -2.31 -2.77 1.03
C THR A 41 -1.58 -1.85 1.99
N GLU A 42 -1.98 -1.86 3.25
CA GLU A 42 -1.12 -1.40 4.34
C GLU A 42 0.17 -2.22 4.43
N LEU A 43 1.21 -1.65 5.03
CA LEU A 43 2.42 -2.37 5.41
C LEU A 43 2.79 -2.05 6.87
N THR A 44 2.51 -3.02 7.73
CA THR A 44 3.20 -3.22 9.00
C THR A 44 3.83 -4.60 8.92
N VAL A 45 5.16 -4.69 9.04
CA VAL A 45 5.87 -5.97 8.92
C VAL A 45 5.38 -6.94 9.99
N SER A 46 5.20 -8.23 9.68
CA SER A 46 4.55 -9.18 10.61
C SER A 46 5.21 -9.30 11.99
N SER A 47 6.49 -8.97 12.10
CA SER A 47 7.25 -8.93 13.35
C SER A 47 7.02 -7.68 14.20
N ALA A 48 6.33 -6.67 13.69
CA ALA A 48 6.06 -5.40 14.34
C ALA A 48 4.59 -5.33 14.80
N ALA A 49 4.38 -4.93 16.04
CA ALA A 49 3.05 -4.73 16.59
C ALA A 49 2.46 -3.34 16.29
N ASN A 50 3.32 -2.39 15.93
CA ASN A 50 2.97 -1.01 15.62
C ASN A 50 4.12 -0.32 14.85
N GLN A 51 3.93 0.95 14.52
CA GLN A 51 4.87 1.79 13.78
C GLN A 51 6.22 1.94 14.50
N LEU A 52 6.24 1.98 15.83
CA LEU A 52 7.50 2.09 16.60
C LEU A 52 8.35 0.83 16.42
N GLU A 53 7.75 -0.35 16.53
CA GLU A 53 8.47 -1.61 16.31
C GLU A 53 8.89 -1.78 14.84
N MET A 54 8.13 -1.24 13.89
CA MET A 54 8.51 -1.26 12.47
C MET A 54 9.74 -0.39 12.19
N TRP A 55 9.83 0.80 12.80
CA TRP A 55 10.78 1.84 12.36
C TRP A 55 11.96 2.12 13.29
N GLN A 56 11.99 1.62 14.53
CA GLN A 56 13.15 1.80 15.40
C GLN A 56 14.38 1.05 14.88
N ALA A 57 15.58 1.57 15.14
CA ALA A 57 16.81 0.99 14.62
C ALA A 57 17.04 -0.45 15.12
N GLU A 58 16.64 -0.73 16.36
CA GLU A 58 16.84 -2.00 17.05
C GLU A 58 15.93 -3.12 16.51
N THR A 59 14.80 -2.76 15.88
CA THR A 59 13.77 -3.71 15.42
C THR A 59 13.53 -3.66 13.92
N PHE A 60 14.05 -2.64 13.22
CA PHE A 60 13.93 -2.51 11.76
C PHE A 60 14.56 -3.72 11.05
N ASN A 61 13.74 -4.41 10.26
CA ASN A 61 14.13 -5.64 9.59
C ASN A 61 13.91 -5.52 8.08
N ALA A 62 14.94 -5.03 7.37
CA ALA A 62 14.88 -4.82 5.93
C ALA A 62 14.63 -6.12 5.15
N ASP A 63 15.21 -7.24 5.58
CA ASP A 63 15.07 -8.53 4.90
C ASP A 63 13.64 -9.06 4.99
N LEU A 64 13.00 -8.92 6.15
CA LEU A 64 11.60 -9.31 6.32
C LEU A 64 10.67 -8.37 5.56
N ILE A 65 10.95 -7.06 5.55
CA ILE A 65 10.22 -6.09 4.74
C ILE A 65 10.31 -6.44 3.23
N ASP A 66 11.50 -6.76 2.71
CA ASP A 66 11.68 -7.21 1.31
C ASP A 66 10.88 -8.48 1.04
N LYS A 67 10.98 -9.46 1.94
CA LYS A 67 10.22 -10.71 1.84
C LYS A 67 8.71 -10.47 1.75
N GLU A 68 8.15 -9.67 2.65
CA GLU A 68 6.70 -9.44 2.71
C GLU A 68 6.20 -8.55 1.56
N ILE A 69 6.97 -7.54 1.15
CA ILE A 69 6.68 -6.75 -0.07
C ILE A 69 6.65 -7.67 -1.32
N SER A 70 7.56 -8.66 -1.39
CA SER A 70 7.61 -9.60 -2.52
C SER A 70 6.30 -10.38 -2.70
N PHE A 71 5.54 -10.65 -1.62
CA PHE A 71 4.26 -11.34 -1.70
C PHE A 71 3.21 -10.49 -2.42
N GLY A 72 3.15 -9.20 -2.11
CA GLY A 72 2.29 -8.25 -2.82
C GLY A 72 2.65 -8.13 -4.30
N SER A 73 3.94 -8.20 -4.63
CA SER A 73 4.42 -8.14 -6.02
C SER A 73 3.90 -9.30 -6.85
N LYS A 74 3.78 -10.50 -6.26
CA LYS A 74 3.25 -11.68 -6.93
C LYS A 74 1.77 -11.55 -7.28
N LEU A 75 1.01 -10.73 -6.55
CA LEU A 75 -0.40 -10.43 -6.87
C LEU A 75 -0.57 -9.26 -7.85
N GLY A 76 0.49 -8.47 -8.05
CA GLY A 76 0.46 -7.27 -8.89
C GLY A 76 0.02 -6.01 -8.14
N PHE A 77 0.20 -5.95 -6.81
CA PHE A 77 0.08 -4.69 -6.08
C PHE A 77 1.14 -3.68 -6.56
N THR A 78 0.81 -2.39 -6.48
CA THR A 78 1.62 -1.28 -6.98
C THR A 78 1.97 -0.26 -5.89
N VAL A 79 1.31 -0.35 -4.73
CA VAL A 79 1.48 0.60 -3.63
C VAL A 79 1.43 -0.11 -2.29
N PHE A 80 2.19 0.39 -1.33
CA PHE A 80 1.94 0.14 0.08
C PHE A 80 1.63 1.46 0.78
N ARG A 81 0.58 1.47 1.61
CA ARG A 81 0.34 2.54 2.58
C ARG A 81 1.13 2.21 3.86
N ILE A 82 1.87 3.16 4.39
CA ILE A 82 2.88 2.90 5.42
C ILE A 82 2.86 4.01 6.47
N PHE A 83 2.51 3.64 7.69
CA PHE A 83 2.46 4.58 8.80
C PHE A 83 3.85 4.90 9.34
N LEU A 84 4.10 6.18 9.56
CA LEU A 84 5.28 6.73 10.20
C LEU A 84 4.95 7.10 11.65
N HIS A 85 5.96 7.46 12.46
CA HIS A 85 5.73 7.90 13.83
C HIS A 85 6.74 8.97 14.25
N ASP A 86 6.24 10.06 14.80
CA ASP A 86 6.99 11.23 15.26
C ASP A 86 8.06 10.89 16.31
N LEU A 87 7.77 10.01 17.28
CA LEU A 87 8.73 9.59 18.31
C LEU A 87 10.00 8.97 17.73
N VAL A 88 9.88 8.13 16.70
CA VAL A 88 11.04 7.50 16.06
C VAL A 88 11.87 8.55 15.33
N TYR A 89 11.21 9.48 14.64
CA TYR A 89 11.88 10.60 14.00
C TYR A 89 12.63 11.46 15.01
N PHE A 90 12.01 11.92 16.10
CA PHE A 90 12.67 12.82 17.05
C PHE A 90 13.85 12.17 17.80
N ASN A 91 13.85 10.84 17.93
CA ASN A 91 14.97 10.10 18.50
C ASN A 91 16.16 9.99 17.55
N ASP A 92 15.90 9.71 16.26
CA ASP A 92 16.93 9.48 15.25
C ASP A 92 16.47 9.97 13.86
N PRO A 93 16.47 11.30 13.59
CA PRO A 93 15.95 11.83 12.32
C PRO A 93 16.69 11.29 11.10
N THR A 94 18.02 11.17 11.21
CA THR A 94 18.88 10.73 10.10
C THR A 94 18.69 9.25 9.82
N GLY A 95 18.74 8.40 10.84
CA GLY A 95 18.53 6.98 10.66
C GLY A 95 17.09 6.63 10.30
N PHE A 96 16.09 7.36 10.81
CA PHE A 96 14.70 7.19 10.41
C PHE A 96 14.52 7.41 8.90
N LYS A 97 15.02 8.53 8.37
CA LYS A 97 14.99 8.79 6.91
C LYS A 97 15.84 7.78 6.11
N SER A 98 16.95 7.30 6.66
CA SER A 98 17.74 6.22 6.04
C SER A 98 16.95 4.92 5.91
N ARG A 99 16.19 4.55 6.95
CA ARG A 99 15.29 3.38 6.94
C ARG A 99 14.12 3.58 5.97
N MET A 100 13.52 4.78 5.92
CA MET A 100 12.52 5.11 4.88
C MET A 100 13.10 4.94 3.47
N ASN A 101 14.31 5.45 3.21
CA ASN A 101 14.98 5.27 1.92
C ASN A 101 15.27 3.79 1.61
N THR A 102 15.57 2.98 2.63
CA THR A 102 15.73 1.53 2.49
C THR A 102 14.42 0.87 2.04
N VAL A 103 13.30 1.21 2.67
CA VAL A 103 11.97 0.72 2.25
C VAL A 103 11.64 1.18 0.82
N LEU A 104 11.92 2.43 0.47
CA LEU A 104 11.73 2.94 -0.89
C LEU A 104 12.60 2.21 -1.92
N ASN A 105 13.85 1.85 -1.60
CA ASN A 105 14.70 1.02 -2.48
C ASN A 105 14.10 -0.37 -2.69
N ILE A 106 13.56 -0.97 -1.63
CA ILE A 106 12.90 -2.28 -1.70
C ILE A 106 11.64 -2.19 -2.57
N LEU A 107 10.80 -1.17 -2.39
CA LEU A 107 9.61 -0.97 -3.23
C LEU A 107 9.97 -0.77 -4.70
N ASP A 108 11.03 0.00 -4.99
CA ASP A 108 11.50 0.27 -6.35
C ASP A 108 11.95 -1.00 -7.09
N LYS A 109 12.60 -1.93 -6.38
CA LYS A 109 12.94 -3.27 -6.90
C LYS A 109 11.72 -4.00 -7.48
N TYR A 110 10.52 -3.79 -6.90
CA TYR A 110 9.26 -4.37 -7.35
C TYR A 110 8.37 -3.40 -8.15
N LYS A 111 8.88 -2.21 -8.51
CA LYS A 111 8.15 -1.15 -9.20
C LYS A 111 6.90 -0.67 -8.45
N MET A 112 6.99 -0.66 -7.12
CA MET A 112 5.93 -0.19 -6.24
C MET A 112 6.27 1.17 -5.65
N LYS A 113 5.25 1.83 -5.09
CA LYS A 113 5.38 3.13 -4.44
C LYS A 113 4.90 3.09 -2.99
N ALA A 114 5.31 4.08 -2.20
CA ALA A 114 4.84 4.28 -0.84
C ALA A 114 3.81 5.42 -0.77
N LEU A 115 2.71 5.21 -0.07
CA LEU A 115 1.86 6.28 0.44
C LEU A 115 2.13 6.38 1.94
N PHE A 116 2.85 7.41 2.38
CA PHE A 116 3.26 7.54 3.78
C PHE A 116 2.21 8.28 4.61
N VAL A 117 1.96 7.78 5.82
CA VAL A 117 0.99 8.36 6.78
C VAL A 117 1.71 8.98 7.97
N PHE A 118 1.45 10.24 8.30
CA PHE A 118 2.15 10.93 9.39
C PHE A 118 1.55 10.74 10.78
N PHE A 119 0.22 10.85 10.89
CA PHE A 119 -0.51 10.86 12.15
C PHE A 119 -1.72 9.94 12.10
N ASP A 120 -2.13 9.46 13.26
CA ASP A 120 -3.14 8.43 13.44
C ASP A 120 -3.90 8.62 14.75
N SER A 121 -5.21 8.36 14.71
CA SER A 121 -6.13 8.55 15.84
C SER A 121 -6.61 7.24 16.46
N GLU A 122 -6.10 6.09 16.04
CA GLU A 122 -6.46 4.79 16.62
C GLU A 122 -5.79 4.53 17.97
N ASN A 123 -6.55 3.95 18.91
CA ASN A 123 -6.11 3.61 20.27
C ASN A 123 -5.58 4.80 21.12
N PRO A 124 -6.40 5.84 21.35
CA PRO A 124 -6.02 7.04 22.11
C PRO A 124 -5.60 6.78 23.57
N ASP A 125 -5.99 5.65 24.15
CA ASP A 125 -5.62 5.27 25.51
C ASP A 125 -4.18 4.72 25.61
N THR A 126 -3.47 4.60 24.49
CA THR A 126 -2.06 4.21 24.48
C THR A 126 -1.17 5.41 24.82
N ASN A 127 -0.18 5.20 25.69
CA ASN A 127 0.90 6.15 25.91
C ASN A 127 2.17 5.60 25.23
N PRO A 128 2.31 5.78 23.91
CA PRO A 128 3.38 5.17 23.14
C PRO A 128 4.74 5.66 23.63
N THR A 129 5.69 4.74 23.73
CA THR A 129 7.07 5.01 24.15
C THR A 129 8.04 4.22 23.30
N LEU A 130 9.23 4.81 23.09
CA LEU A 130 10.34 4.14 22.40
C LEU A 130 10.87 2.96 23.22
N GLY A 131 11.61 2.08 22.56
CA GLY A 131 12.14 0.84 23.10
C GLY A 131 11.27 -0.37 22.74
N GLN A 132 11.36 -1.40 23.57
CA GLN A 132 10.60 -2.63 23.40
C GLN A 132 9.10 -2.36 23.51
N GLN A 133 8.35 -2.72 22.47
CA GLN A 133 6.91 -2.53 22.45
C GLN A 133 6.19 -3.60 23.30
N PRO A 134 5.02 -3.27 23.89
CA PRO A 134 4.22 -4.24 24.62
C PRO A 134 3.86 -5.45 23.75
N LYS A 135 3.72 -6.62 24.37
CA LYS A 135 3.23 -7.80 23.65
C LYS A 135 1.75 -7.61 23.32
N PRO A 136 1.32 -7.87 22.08
CA PRO A 136 -0.10 -7.89 21.72
C PRO A 136 -0.89 -8.81 22.66
N LEU A 137 -2.10 -8.39 22.99
CA LEU A 137 -3.07 -9.25 23.67
C LEU A 137 -3.52 -10.32 22.67
N PRO A 138 -3.48 -11.62 23.02
CA PRO A 138 -3.81 -12.68 22.06
C PRO A 138 -5.21 -12.55 21.47
N ALA A 139 -5.29 -12.67 20.15
CA ALA A 139 -6.52 -12.59 19.36
C ALA A 139 -7.33 -11.29 19.57
N LYS A 140 -6.63 -10.15 19.72
CA LYS A 140 -7.20 -8.80 19.85
C LYS A 140 -6.53 -7.88 18.82
N CYS A 141 -7.30 -7.55 17.78
CA CYS A 141 -6.90 -6.63 16.72
C CYS A 141 -6.37 -5.32 17.31
N ASP A 142 -5.20 -4.87 16.87
CA ASP A 142 -4.59 -3.58 17.22
C ASP A 142 -4.36 -3.34 18.72
N SER A 143 -4.23 -4.41 19.50
CA SER A 143 -4.12 -4.33 20.97
C SER A 143 -2.99 -3.46 21.53
N VAL A 144 -1.99 -3.14 20.71
CA VAL A 144 -0.85 -2.30 21.07
C VAL A 144 -0.46 -1.33 19.94
N TYR A 145 -1.39 -1.02 19.02
CA TYR A 145 -1.15 -0.07 17.95
C TYR A 145 -0.91 1.34 18.53
N ALA A 146 0.06 2.07 17.98
CA ALA A 146 0.59 3.27 18.64
C ALA A 146 -0.09 4.55 18.11
N TYR A 147 -0.75 5.27 19.00
CA TYR A 147 -1.37 6.55 18.71
C TYR A 147 -0.35 7.64 18.34
N THR A 148 -0.60 8.49 17.35
CA THR A 148 0.36 9.56 16.98
C THR A 148 -0.31 10.85 16.51
N PRO A 149 0.08 12.03 17.05
CA PRO A 149 1.16 12.24 18.02
C PRO A 149 0.71 11.90 19.44
N ASN A 150 1.64 11.79 20.39
CA ASN A 150 1.29 11.55 21.80
C ASN A 150 0.25 12.57 22.32
N MET A 151 -0.71 12.08 23.11
CA MET A 151 -1.83 12.84 23.65
C MET A 151 -1.43 14.13 24.39
N THR A 152 -0.24 14.17 25.01
CA THR A 152 0.31 15.37 25.68
C THR A 152 0.61 16.51 24.73
N ILE A 153 1.03 16.19 23.50
CA ILE A 153 1.25 17.15 22.41
C ILE A 153 -0.09 17.44 21.75
N LEU A 154 -0.89 16.40 21.47
CA LEU A 154 -2.15 16.56 20.76
C LEU A 154 -3.13 17.48 21.49
N ASN A 155 -3.39 17.24 22.78
CA ASN A 155 -4.41 17.97 23.55
C ASN A 155 -4.04 19.43 23.87
N ASP A 156 -2.80 19.84 23.59
CA ASP A 156 -2.33 21.21 23.82
C ASP A 156 -1.90 21.84 22.48
N PRO A 157 -2.79 22.59 21.82
CA PRO A 157 -2.47 23.25 20.55
C PRO A 157 -1.22 24.14 20.58
N SER A 158 -0.83 24.65 21.75
CA SER A 158 0.41 25.44 21.86
C SER A 158 1.68 24.62 21.63
N LYS A 159 1.59 23.28 21.69
CA LYS A 159 2.70 22.34 21.47
C LYS A 159 2.76 21.78 20.05
N HIS A 160 1.76 22.00 19.20
CA HIS A 160 1.72 21.40 17.86
C HIS A 160 2.93 21.78 17.01
N GLU A 161 3.44 23.01 17.13
CA GLU A 161 4.63 23.47 16.39
C GLU A 161 5.89 22.62 16.66
N ILE A 162 5.95 21.84 17.75
CA ILE A 162 7.03 20.87 17.99
C ILE A 162 7.11 19.84 16.87
N LEU A 163 5.98 19.49 16.23
CA LEU A 163 5.88 18.49 15.16
C LEU A 163 6.31 19.03 13.78
N LYS A 164 6.39 20.35 13.61
CA LYS A 164 6.70 20.97 12.32
C LYS A 164 8.04 20.54 11.70
N PRO A 165 9.16 20.44 12.46
CA PRO A 165 10.42 19.97 11.90
C PRO A 165 10.32 18.55 11.33
N TYR A 166 9.52 17.67 11.94
CA TYR A 166 9.30 16.31 11.46
C TYR A 166 8.65 16.32 10.07
N ILE A 167 7.59 17.08 9.90
CA ILE A 167 6.88 17.17 8.62
C ILE A 167 7.76 17.81 7.54
N LEU A 168 8.40 18.94 7.85
CA LEU A 168 9.24 19.65 6.87
C LEU A 168 10.45 18.83 6.45
N ASP A 169 11.13 18.17 7.39
CA ASP A 169 12.34 17.42 7.09
C ASP A 169 12.02 16.15 6.28
N VAL A 170 10.99 15.40 6.66
CA VAL A 170 10.61 14.18 5.94
C VAL A 170 10.06 14.51 4.56
N VAL A 171 9.06 15.39 4.44
CA VAL A 171 8.50 15.74 3.12
C VAL A 171 9.56 16.42 2.26
N GLY A 172 10.37 17.33 2.82
CA GLY A 172 11.43 18.02 2.11
C GLY A 172 12.55 17.10 1.61
N THR A 173 12.94 16.08 2.39
CA THR A 173 13.95 15.10 1.99
C THR A 173 13.50 14.28 0.78
N PHE A 174 12.21 13.95 0.69
CA PHE A 174 11.65 13.09 -0.37
C PHE A 174 10.77 13.85 -1.38
N ALA A 175 10.84 15.18 -1.42
CA ALA A 175 9.93 16.06 -2.17
C ALA A 175 9.87 15.74 -3.68
N ASN A 176 10.96 15.24 -4.26
CA ASN A 176 11.08 14.90 -5.68
C ASN A 176 11.26 13.39 -5.91
N ASP A 177 11.08 12.55 -4.88
CA ASP A 177 11.27 11.11 -4.99
C ASP A 177 10.04 10.45 -5.63
N SER A 178 10.17 9.95 -6.85
CA SER A 178 9.08 9.33 -7.60
C SER A 178 8.58 8.01 -7.00
N ARG A 179 9.31 7.43 -6.04
CA ARG A 179 8.91 6.21 -5.31
C ARG A 179 7.88 6.52 -4.22
N VAL A 180 7.73 7.79 -3.83
CA VAL A 180 6.61 8.24 -3.01
C VAL A 180 5.42 8.49 -3.95
N LEU A 181 4.30 7.81 -3.69
CA LEU A 181 3.04 8.02 -4.40
C LEU A 181 2.36 9.32 -3.92
N ALA A 182 2.13 9.43 -2.62
CA ALA A 182 1.38 10.50 -1.98
C ALA A 182 1.74 10.61 -0.49
N TRP A 183 1.38 11.74 0.11
CA TRP A 183 1.48 11.98 1.55
C TRP A 183 0.09 12.02 2.17
N ASP A 184 -0.19 11.06 3.02
CA ASP A 184 -1.36 11.06 3.89
C ASP A 184 -1.01 11.77 5.19
N VAL A 185 -1.51 12.98 5.35
CA VAL A 185 -1.07 13.85 6.44
C VAL A 185 -1.67 13.47 7.79
N TYR A 186 -2.82 12.78 7.80
CA TYR A 186 -3.50 12.36 9.01
C TYR A 186 -4.59 11.32 8.67
N ASN A 187 -4.47 10.11 9.23
CA ASN A 187 -5.35 8.97 9.01
C ASN A 187 -6.84 9.24 9.28
N GLU A 188 -7.22 9.45 10.55
CA GLU A 188 -8.63 9.58 10.96
C GLU A 188 -8.84 10.70 12.00
N PRO A 189 -8.55 11.97 11.64
CA PRO A 189 -8.75 13.08 12.57
C PRO A 189 -10.23 13.17 12.99
N GLY A 190 -10.49 13.07 14.28
CA GLY A 190 -11.80 13.08 14.92
C GLY A 190 -12.18 11.73 15.55
N PHE A 191 -11.52 10.64 15.17
CA PHE A 191 -11.76 9.31 15.74
C PHE A 191 -11.38 9.28 17.23
N GLY A 192 -12.24 8.67 18.05
CA GLY A 192 -12.09 8.61 19.51
C GLY A 192 -12.48 9.89 20.28
N GLY A 193 -12.84 10.98 19.59
CA GLY A 193 -13.35 12.21 20.22
C GLY A 193 -14.83 12.12 20.63
N SER A 194 -15.27 12.94 21.60
CA SER A 194 -16.70 13.08 21.92
C SER A 194 -17.46 13.56 20.69
N ASP A 195 -18.55 12.89 20.32
CA ASP A 195 -19.35 13.17 19.11
C ASP A 195 -18.52 13.22 17.81
N ASN A 196 -17.43 12.44 17.72
CA ASN A 196 -16.48 12.43 16.60
C ASN A 196 -15.85 13.81 16.34
N ARG A 197 -15.63 14.59 17.41
CA ARG A 197 -14.96 15.89 17.35
C ARG A 197 -13.76 15.94 18.28
N ASN A 198 -12.68 16.49 17.78
CA ASN A 198 -11.52 16.86 18.57
C ASN A 198 -10.89 18.13 17.96
N PRO A 199 -11.20 19.32 18.51
CA PRO A 199 -10.68 20.59 17.98
C PRO A 199 -9.16 20.64 17.89
N ALA A 200 -8.45 19.91 18.77
CA ALA A 200 -7.00 19.87 18.72
C ALA A 200 -6.49 19.06 17.51
N GLN A 201 -7.14 17.96 17.16
CA GLN A 201 -6.84 17.23 15.91
C GLN A 201 -7.16 18.07 14.67
N GLU A 202 -8.25 18.84 14.69
CA GLU A 202 -8.63 19.74 13.58
C GLU A 202 -7.59 20.85 13.37
N ILE A 203 -7.09 21.46 14.45
CA ILE A 203 -6.01 22.46 14.40
C ILE A 203 -4.73 21.81 13.84
N LEU A 204 -4.35 20.64 14.35
CA LEU A 204 -3.16 19.94 13.88
C LEU A 204 -3.29 19.56 12.40
N LEU A 205 -4.45 19.05 11.97
CA LEU A 205 -4.70 18.69 10.58
C LEU A 205 -4.45 19.87 9.62
N GLN A 206 -4.96 21.05 9.95
CA GLN A 206 -4.75 22.26 9.16
C GLN A 206 -3.25 22.61 9.08
N LEU A 207 -2.55 22.58 10.23
CA LEU A 207 -1.12 22.87 10.30
C LEU A 207 -0.27 21.88 9.49
N VAL A 208 -0.58 20.59 9.54
CA VAL A 208 0.22 19.57 8.84
C VAL A 208 0.05 19.68 7.33
N PHE A 209 -1.16 19.99 6.83
CA PHE A 209 -1.35 20.34 5.42
C PHE A 209 -0.50 21.54 5.02
N GLU A 210 -0.48 22.60 5.83
CA GLU A 210 0.33 23.80 5.57
C GLU A 210 1.83 23.48 5.53
N TRP A 211 2.34 22.77 6.54
CA TRP A 211 3.76 22.42 6.62
C TRP A 211 4.17 21.50 5.48
N ALA A 212 3.45 20.40 5.23
CA ALA A 212 3.76 19.47 4.15
C ALA A 212 3.75 20.17 2.79
N ARG A 213 2.79 21.07 2.54
CA ARG A 213 2.71 21.83 1.28
C ARG A 213 3.86 22.83 1.14
N SER A 214 4.29 23.45 2.25
CA SER A 214 5.41 24.40 2.25
C SER A 214 6.77 23.76 1.94
N ALA A 215 6.91 22.44 2.15
CA ALA A 215 8.07 21.68 1.70
C ALA A 215 8.09 21.46 0.16
N ASN A 216 7.03 21.89 -0.55
CA ASN A 216 6.87 21.85 -1.99
C ASN A 216 7.09 20.46 -2.64
N PRO A 217 6.40 19.39 -2.16
CA PRO A 217 6.51 18.07 -2.76
C PRO A 217 5.85 18.01 -4.14
N THR A 218 6.42 17.19 -5.02
CA THR A 218 5.86 16.83 -6.34
C THR A 218 4.71 15.82 -6.24
N GLN A 219 4.56 15.16 -5.08
CA GLN A 219 3.47 14.24 -4.79
C GLN A 219 2.25 14.99 -4.22
N PRO A 220 1.02 14.45 -4.36
CA PRO A 220 -0.17 15.03 -3.76
C PRO A 220 -0.20 14.83 -2.24
N LEU A 221 -0.86 15.74 -1.55
CA LEU A 221 -1.28 15.62 -0.16
C LEU A 221 -2.73 15.13 -0.09
N THR A 222 -3.03 14.29 0.90
CA THR A 222 -4.38 13.81 1.19
C THR A 222 -4.59 13.58 2.69
N SER A 223 -5.84 13.53 3.13
CA SER A 223 -6.26 12.98 4.41
C SER A 223 -7.65 12.35 4.24
N PRO A 224 -7.86 11.08 4.66
CA PRO A 224 -9.10 10.34 4.43
C PRO A 224 -10.35 11.05 4.98
N VAL A 225 -11.33 11.32 4.11
CA VAL A 225 -12.45 12.19 4.47
C VAL A 225 -13.33 11.58 5.57
N MET A 226 -13.38 12.24 6.72
CA MET A 226 -14.24 11.89 7.84
C MET A 226 -15.63 12.51 7.65
N PHE A 227 -16.49 11.84 6.89
CA PHE A 227 -17.80 12.38 6.51
C PHE A 227 -18.66 12.80 7.71
N ASN A 228 -19.34 13.94 7.57
CA ASN A 228 -20.21 14.55 8.57
C ASN A 228 -19.49 15.02 9.84
N THR A 229 -18.18 15.26 9.77
CA THR A 229 -17.38 15.84 10.86
C THR A 229 -16.85 17.23 10.48
N PRO A 230 -16.40 18.06 11.44
CA PRO A 230 -15.72 19.31 11.12
C PRO A 230 -14.42 19.10 10.32
N ALA A 231 -13.70 18.00 10.54
CA ALA A 231 -12.48 17.66 9.80
C ALA A 231 -12.72 17.53 8.29
N GLN A 232 -13.90 17.05 7.87
CA GLN A 232 -14.27 16.92 6.45
C GLN A 232 -13.96 18.20 5.65
N VAL A 233 -14.32 19.37 6.17
CA VAL A 233 -14.14 20.64 5.45
C VAL A 233 -12.65 20.93 5.23
N ILE A 234 -11.82 20.69 6.25
CA ILE A 234 -10.37 20.86 6.18
C ILE A 234 -9.79 19.89 5.14
N GLN A 235 -10.18 18.62 5.22
CA GLN A 235 -9.68 17.55 4.34
C GLN A 235 -10.03 17.83 2.87
N THR A 236 -11.30 18.12 2.57
CA THR A 236 -11.75 18.32 1.19
C THR A 236 -11.21 19.61 0.58
N ASN A 237 -10.96 20.64 1.40
CA ASN A 237 -10.42 21.92 0.92
C ASN A 237 -8.91 21.89 0.74
N ASN A 238 -8.17 21.05 1.47
CA ASN A 238 -6.71 21.05 1.45
C ASN A 238 -6.08 19.88 0.67
N SER A 239 -6.83 18.81 0.41
CA SER A 239 -6.27 17.64 -0.28
C SER A 239 -6.16 17.87 -1.79
N ASP A 240 -5.02 17.49 -2.37
CA ASP A 240 -4.80 17.52 -3.82
C ASP A 240 -5.61 16.40 -4.51
N VAL A 241 -5.75 15.25 -3.84
CA VAL A 241 -6.59 14.11 -4.23
C VAL A 241 -7.50 13.73 -3.06
N ILE A 242 -8.63 13.07 -3.30
CA ILE A 242 -9.51 12.67 -2.19
C ILE A 242 -9.19 11.25 -1.77
N SER A 243 -8.91 11.03 -0.49
CA SER A 243 -8.85 9.67 0.09
C SER A 243 -10.05 9.35 0.96
N LEU A 244 -10.39 8.07 1.09
CA LEU A 244 -11.54 7.57 1.84
C LEU A 244 -11.23 6.26 2.55
N HIS A 245 -11.85 6.04 3.71
CA HIS A 245 -11.98 4.72 4.33
C HIS A 245 -13.39 4.19 4.13
N ILE A 246 -13.51 2.94 3.66
CA ILE A 246 -14.82 2.37 3.31
C ILE A 246 -14.91 0.92 3.80
N TYR A 247 -15.44 0.75 5.00
CA TYR A 247 -15.68 -0.54 5.64
C TYR A 247 -17.17 -0.91 5.64
N THR A 248 -17.72 -1.12 4.45
CA THR A 248 -19.11 -1.53 4.25
C THR A 248 -19.24 -2.52 3.08
N ASN A 249 -20.43 -3.07 2.88
CA ASN A 249 -20.71 -3.97 1.76
C ASN A 249 -20.66 -3.23 0.41
N ALA A 250 -20.77 -3.96 -0.70
CA ALA A 250 -20.69 -3.42 -2.05
C ALA A 250 -21.64 -2.24 -2.34
N ALA A 251 -22.87 -2.26 -1.82
CA ALA A 251 -23.84 -1.19 -2.03
C ALA A 251 -23.46 0.08 -1.27
N GLY A 252 -23.05 -0.06 -0.01
CA GLY A 252 -22.53 1.07 0.78
C GLY A 252 -21.25 1.65 0.17
N PHE A 253 -20.38 0.78 -0.36
CA PHE A 253 -19.14 1.18 -1.01
C PHE A 253 -19.42 2.04 -2.23
N GLU A 254 -20.29 1.57 -3.13
CA GLU A 254 -20.67 2.31 -4.33
C GLU A 254 -21.31 3.67 -3.98
N GLN A 255 -22.14 3.73 -2.95
CA GLN A 255 -22.76 4.98 -2.50
C GLN A 255 -21.71 5.97 -1.98
N ALA A 256 -20.74 5.52 -1.18
CA ALA A 256 -19.68 6.37 -0.67
C ALA A 256 -18.81 6.95 -1.81
N ILE A 257 -18.48 6.13 -2.82
CA ILE A 257 -17.77 6.62 -4.02
C ILE A 257 -18.58 7.67 -4.77
N LYS A 258 -19.87 7.42 -5.04
CA LYS A 258 -20.74 8.39 -5.73
C LYS A 258 -20.86 9.70 -4.96
N ASN A 259 -20.93 9.63 -3.63
CA ASN A 259 -20.93 10.83 -2.79
C ASN A 259 -19.62 11.61 -2.93
N ALA A 260 -18.47 10.94 -2.92
CA ALA A 260 -17.16 11.61 -3.03
C ALA A 260 -16.89 12.21 -4.42
N GLN A 261 -17.53 11.71 -5.48
CA GLN A 261 -17.37 12.26 -6.84
C GLN A 261 -17.76 13.75 -6.94
N GLN A 262 -18.58 14.27 -6.02
CA GLN A 262 -18.93 15.69 -5.96
C GLN A 262 -17.71 16.62 -5.78
N TYR A 263 -16.60 16.11 -5.24
CA TYR A 263 -15.36 16.87 -5.05
C TYR A 263 -14.56 17.03 -6.35
N GLN A 264 -14.95 16.36 -7.44
CA GLN A 264 -14.37 16.49 -8.79
C GLN A 264 -12.85 16.21 -8.86
N ARG A 265 -12.32 15.47 -7.89
CA ARG A 265 -10.92 15.05 -7.81
C ARG A 265 -10.84 13.52 -7.91
N PRO A 266 -9.68 12.96 -8.30
CA PRO A 266 -9.46 11.53 -8.22
C PRO A 266 -9.64 11.03 -6.79
N ILE A 267 -10.16 9.81 -6.67
CA ILE A 267 -10.43 9.17 -5.38
C ILE A 267 -9.47 8.00 -5.20
N ILE A 268 -8.91 7.86 -3.99
CA ILE A 268 -8.18 6.68 -3.53
C ILE A 268 -8.85 6.19 -2.26
N VAL A 269 -9.44 4.99 -2.27
CA VAL A 269 -9.83 4.33 -1.04
C VAL A 269 -8.55 3.84 -0.38
N THR A 270 -8.10 4.53 0.65
CA THR A 270 -6.84 4.23 1.36
C THR A 270 -7.02 3.09 2.36
N GLU A 271 -8.27 2.80 2.72
CA GLU A 271 -8.60 1.63 3.54
C GLU A 271 -9.96 1.04 3.16
N PHE A 272 -9.98 -0.28 3.01
CA PHE A 272 -11.18 -1.11 2.94
C PHE A 272 -10.78 -2.54 3.37
N LEU A 273 -11.71 -3.48 3.22
CA LEU A 273 -11.62 -4.89 3.61
C LEU A 273 -12.09 -5.09 5.06
N ALA A 274 -13.22 -5.76 5.17
CA ALA A 274 -13.86 -6.13 6.42
C ALA A 274 -14.72 -7.35 6.10
N ARG A 275 -14.08 -8.52 6.13
CA ARG A 275 -14.76 -9.78 5.81
C ARG A 275 -15.73 -10.18 6.93
N GLY A 276 -16.46 -11.27 6.75
CA GLY A 276 -17.45 -11.72 7.72
C GLY A 276 -18.75 -10.92 7.64
N SER A 277 -19.20 -10.36 8.78
CA SER A 277 -20.51 -9.73 8.92
C SER A 277 -20.71 -8.48 8.06
N ILE A 278 -19.64 -7.73 7.76
CA ILE A 278 -19.68 -6.53 6.92
C ILE A 278 -19.76 -6.88 5.43
N SER A 279 -19.30 -8.07 5.04
CA SER A 279 -19.29 -8.54 3.66
C SER A 279 -18.52 -7.63 2.69
N SER A 280 -17.40 -7.08 3.14
CA SER A 280 -16.44 -6.33 2.32
C SER A 280 -15.29 -7.25 1.94
N TYR A 281 -15.32 -7.81 0.72
CA TYR A 281 -14.36 -8.77 0.18
C TYR A 281 -13.70 -8.19 -1.09
N PHE A 282 -12.55 -8.75 -1.49
CA PHE A 282 -11.96 -8.38 -2.79
C PHE A 282 -12.90 -8.68 -3.95
N ALA A 283 -13.67 -9.78 -3.86
CA ALA A 283 -14.58 -10.24 -4.90
C ALA A 283 -15.70 -9.26 -5.26
N ASN A 284 -16.17 -8.47 -4.29
CA ASN A 284 -17.30 -7.57 -4.48
C ASN A 284 -16.91 -6.09 -4.43
N ILE A 285 -15.78 -5.72 -3.82
CA ILE A 285 -15.33 -4.33 -3.73
C ILE A 285 -14.37 -3.93 -4.86
N LEU A 286 -13.33 -4.72 -5.14
CA LEU A 286 -12.31 -4.31 -6.12
C LEU A 286 -12.86 -4.09 -7.54
N PRO A 287 -13.81 -4.90 -8.07
CA PRO A 287 -14.42 -4.61 -9.37
C PRO A 287 -15.14 -3.25 -9.41
N LEU A 288 -15.80 -2.84 -8.32
CA LEU A 288 -16.44 -1.53 -8.22
C LEU A 288 -15.39 -0.41 -8.22
N GLY A 289 -14.32 -0.56 -7.43
CA GLY A 289 -13.19 0.38 -7.46
C GLY A 289 -12.65 0.61 -8.87
N LYS A 290 -12.52 -0.47 -9.65
CA LYS A 290 -12.09 -0.40 -11.05
C LYS A 290 -13.12 0.29 -11.95
N GLN A 291 -14.40 -0.08 -11.82
CA GLN A 291 -15.51 0.51 -12.57
C GLN A 291 -15.58 2.03 -12.40
N TYR A 292 -15.33 2.51 -11.18
CA TYR A 292 -15.38 3.94 -10.83
C TYR A 292 -14.04 4.66 -10.97
N ASN A 293 -12.98 3.98 -11.46
CA ASN A 293 -11.62 4.52 -11.61
C ASN A 293 -11.06 5.11 -10.30
N VAL A 294 -11.16 4.35 -9.22
CA VAL A 294 -10.75 4.72 -7.85
C VAL A 294 -9.50 3.93 -7.47
N GLY A 295 -8.46 4.53 -6.87
CA GLY A 295 -7.32 3.75 -6.33
C GLY A 295 -7.74 2.93 -5.10
N MET A 296 -7.19 1.74 -4.89
CA MET A 296 -7.68 0.80 -3.86
C MET A 296 -6.56 0.24 -2.97
N ILE A 297 -6.55 0.59 -1.70
CA ILE A 297 -5.57 0.09 -0.72
C ILE A 297 -6.33 -0.61 0.40
N ALA A 298 -6.07 -1.91 0.58
CA ALA A 298 -6.72 -2.71 1.61
C ALA A 298 -5.99 -2.58 2.95
N TRP A 299 -6.72 -2.62 4.06
CA TRP A 299 -6.12 -2.78 5.37
C TRP A 299 -5.62 -4.22 5.54
N GLY A 300 -4.42 -4.37 6.13
CA GLY A 300 -3.78 -5.66 6.33
C GLY A 300 -2.99 -6.20 5.14
N HIS A 301 -1.95 -6.97 5.44
CA HIS A 301 -1.08 -7.56 4.42
C HIS A 301 -0.63 -8.95 4.83
N VAL A 302 0.27 -9.08 5.82
CA VAL A 302 0.74 -10.37 6.33
C VAL A 302 0.33 -10.50 7.80
N VAL A 303 -0.28 -11.63 8.15
CA VAL A 303 -0.66 -11.91 9.54
C VAL A 303 0.54 -11.81 10.47
N GLY A 304 0.38 -11.06 11.55
CA GLY A 304 1.48 -10.72 12.45
C GLY A 304 1.00 -10.20 13.79
N LYS A 305 1.89 -9.47 14.47
CA LYS A 305 1.63 -8.94 15.81
C LYS A 305 0.50 -7.91 15.88
N THR A 306 0.11 -7.29 14.78
CA THR A 306 -1.06 -6.39 14.72
C THR A 306 -2.39 -7.13 14.87
N GLU A 307 -2.42 -8.44 14.55
CA GLU A 307 -3.61 -9.30 14.59
C GLU A 307 -4.81 -8.76 13.79
N TRP A 308 -4.56 -8.10 12.65
CA TRP A 308 -5.60 -7.61 11.73
C TRP A 308 -6.45 -8.73 11.09
N ASN A 309 -6.03 -9.99 11.21
CA ASN A 309 -6.87 -11.13 10.88
C ASN A 309 -8.05 -11.33 11.87
N MET A 310 -8.03 -10.67 13.04
CA MET A 310 -9.10 -10.69 14.02
C MET A 310 -10.12 -9.59 13.76
N PRO A 311 -11.43 -9.85 13.93
CA PRO A 311 -12.46 -8.83 13.76
C PRO A 311 -12.47 -7.82 14.91
N TRP A 312 -13.00 -6.61 14.68
CA TRP A 312 -13.04 -5.56 15.70
C TRP A 312 -13.83 -5.92 16.96
N ASP A 313 -14.85 -6.78 16.85
CA ASP A 313 -15.59 -7.31 18.01
C ASP A 313 -14.75 -8.26 18.86
N SER A 314 -13.51 -8.57 18.46
CA SER A 314 -12.53 -9.22 19.31
C SER A 314 -12.35 -8.52 20.64
N TRP A 315 -12.51 -7.19 20.73
CA TRP A 315 -12.44 -6.44 21.98
C TRP A 315 -13.58 -6.72 22.96
N ASN A 316 -14.70 -7.30 22.51
CA ASN A 316 -15.83 -7.60 23.37
C ASN A 316 -15.50 -8.73 24.36
N ASN A 317 -15.67 -8.46 25.65
CA ASN A 317 -15.36 -9.44 26.72
C ASN A 317 -16.21 -10.74 26.65
N GLY A 318 -17.29 -10.76 25.87
CA GLY A 318 -18.11 -11.96 25.63
C GLY A 318 -17.64 -12.83 24.47
N VAL A 319 -16.61 -12.41 23.71
CA VAL A 319 -16.08 -13.12 22.55
C VAL A 319 -14.62 -13.48 22.80
N SER A 320 -14.28 -14.76 22.69
CA SER A 320 -12.90 -15.25 22.85
C SER A 320 -12.44 -15.92 21.56
N TYR A 321 -11.69 -15.19 20.74
CA TYR A 321 -11.08 -15.75 19.52
C TYR A 321 -9.87 -16.64 19.79
N VAL A 322 -9.39 -16.68 21.04
CA VAL A 322 -8.42 -17.68 21.50
C VAL A 322 -9.05 -19.07 21.57
N GLU A 323 -10.28 -19.16 22.08
CA GLU A 323 -11.01 -20.44 22.22
C GLU A 323 -11.81 -20.78 20.96
N TYR A 324 -12.38 -19.76 20.31
CA TYR A 324 -13.21 -19.90 19.12
C TYR A 324 -12.65 -19.02 17.99
N PRO A 325 -11.61 -19.46 17.26
CA PRO A 325 -11.03 -18.69 16.17
C PRO A 325 -12.07 -18.24 15.14
N PRO A 326 -11.91 -17.06 14.52
CA PRO A 326 -12.89 -16.57 13.57
C PRO A 326 -12.97 -17.52 12.36
N THR A 327 -14.18 -17.77 11.87
CA THR A 327 -14.40 -18.64 10.71
C THR A 327 -13.83 -18.07 9.42
N VAL A 328 -13.72 -16.74 9.35
CA VAL A 328 -13.07 -16.00 8.27
C VAL A 328 -12.12 -14.95 8.84
N TRP A 329 -10.92 -14.80 8.28
CA TRP A 329 -10.03 -13.71 8.67
C TRP A 329 -10.63 -12.36 8.30
N PHE A 330 -10.38 -11.35 9.12
CA PHE A 330 -10.96 -10.04 8.93
C PHE A 330 -10.27 -9.26 7.80
N GLN A 331 -8.99 -8.89 7.95
CA GLN A 331 -8.29 -8.00 7.00
C GLN A 331 -7.05 -8.63 6.35
N ASP A 332 -6.15 -9.28 7.09
CA ASP A 332 -4.89 -9.81 6.50
C ASP A 332 -5.08 -10.71 5.26
N ILE A 333 -4.10 -10.63 4.36
CA ILE A 333 -4.15 -11.24 3.02
C ILE A 333 -3.26 -12.48 2.95
N PHE A 334 -2.11 -12.45 3.62
CA PHE A 334 -1.09 -13.48 3.54
C PHE A 334 -0.81 -14.10 4.90
N ARG A 335 -0.44 -15.37 4.85
CA ARG A 335 0.27 -16.06 5.92
C ARG A 335 1.74 -15.64 5.93
N GLN A 336 2.46 -15.90 7.02
CA GLN A 336 3.88 -15.55 7.16
C GLN A 336 4.82 -16.29 6.19
N ASP A 337 4.36 -17.42 5.63
CA ASP A 337 5.04 -18.14 4.57
C ASP A 337 4.79 -17.55 3.16
N GLY A 338 3.85 -16.60 3.06
CA GLY A 338 3.46 -15.94 1.82
C GLY A 338 2.24 -16.53 1.14
N GLU A 339 1.66 -17.63 1.63
CA GLU A 339 0.43 -18.17 1.05
C GLU A 339 -0.75 -17.21 1.29
N PRO A 340 -1.53 -16.86 0.25
CA PRO A 340 -2.75 -16.09 0.42
C PRO A 340 -3.74 -16.83 1.32
N TYR A 341 -4.38 -16.11 2.22
CA TYR A 341 -5.45 -16.63 3.05
C TYR A 341 -6.60 -17.18 2.21
N LEU A 342 -7.05 -16.42 1.21
CA LEU A 342 -8.03 -16.81 0.19
C LEU A 342 -7.40 -16.72 -1.20
N ARG A 343 -7.20 -17.86 -1.86
CA ARG A 343 -6.58 -17.93 -3.19
C ARG A 343 -7.46 -17.28 -4.26
N GLU A 344 -8.77 -17.35 -4.10
CA GLU A 344 -9.75 -16.74 -5.00
C GLU A 344 -9.63 -15.21 -5.01
N GLU A 345 -9.39 -14.60 -3.84
CA GLU A 345 -9.15 -13.16 -3.72
C GLU A 345 -7.82 -12.75 -4.35
N ALA A 346 -6.76 -13.54 -4.14
CA ALA A 346 -5.48 -13.34 -4.81
C ALA A 346 -5.61 -13.34 -6.35
N GLN A 347 -6.44 -14.24 -6.90
CA GLN A 347 -6.71 -14.25 -8.34
C GLN A 347 -7.49 -13.02 -8.80
N ILE A 348 -8.41 -12.48 -7.99
CA ILE A 348 -9.15 -11.25 -8.33
C ILE A 348 -8.20 -10.07 -8.48
N VAL A 349 -7.28 -9.88 -7.53
CA VAL A 349 -6.25 -8.83 -7.60
C VAL A 349 -5.46 -8.94 -8.90
N LYS A 350 -4.95 -10.14 -9.19
CA LYS A 350 -4.18 -10.42 -10.38
C LYS A 350 -4.95 -10.21 -11.70
N ARG A 351 -6.28 -10.35 -11.70
CA ARG A 351 -7.10 -10.06 -12.89
C ARG A 351 -7.32 -8.55 -13.10
N LEU A 352 -7.42 -7.77 -12.03
CA LEU A 352 -7.78 -6.35 -12.10
C LEU A 352 -6.61 -5.40 -12.39
N ASN A 353 -5.39 -5.80 -12.01
CA ASN A 353 -4.18 -4.99 -12.26
C ASN A 353 -3.47 -5.31 -13.58
N GLY A 354 -3.99 -6.26 -14.35
CA GLY A 354 -3.22 -6.86 -15.43
C GLY A 354 -2.13 -7.78 -14.85
N CYS A 355 -1.13 -8.10 -15.65
CA CYS A 355 -0.20 -9.15 -15.28
C CYS A 355 0.88 -8.68 -14.30
N PRO A 356 1.13 -9.43 -13.21
CA PRO A 356 2.22 -9.21 -12.28
C PRO A 356 3.57 -9.10 -12.99
N LEU A 357 4.56 -8.56 -12.28
CA LEU A 357 5.92 -8.50 -12.78
C LEU A 357 6.39 -9.90 -13.22
N GLY A 358 6.82 -10.02 -14.47
CA GLY A 358 7.24 -11.29 -15.08
C GLY A 358 6.12 -12.09 -15.76
N TYR A 359 4.85 -11.65 -15.69
CA TYR A 359 3.73 -12.25 -16.42
C TYR A 359 3.32 -11.38 -17.61
N HIS A 360 2.77 -12.01 -18.65
CA HIS A 360 2.34 -11.41 -19.92
C HIS A 360 0.82 -11.45 -20.08
N SER A 361 0.22 -10.35 -20.58
CA SER A 361 -1.22 -10.25 -20.85
C SER A 361 -1.58 -10.81 -22.23
N LYS A 362 -2.77 -11.41 -22.35
CA LYS A 362 -3.29 -11.95 -23.61
C LYS A 362 -4.73 -11.52 -23.90
N VAL A 363 -5.10 -11.63 -25.18
CA VAL A 363 -6.35 -11.11 -25.79
C VAL A 363 -7.46 -12.18 -25.89
N ASN A 364 -7.34 -13.34 -25.22
CA ASN A 364 -8.33 -14.44 -25.19
C ASN A 364 -8.30 -15.19 -23.83
N ASN A 365 -8.85 -16.40 -23.71
CA ASN A 365 -9.14 -17.22 -22.49
C ASN A 365 -8.10 -17.29 -21.32
N TRP A 366 -6.92 -16.70 -21.40
CA TRP A 366 -5.95 -16.60 -20.30
C TRP A 366 -5.84 -15.15 -19.84
N THR A 367 -6.03 -14.89 -18.54
CA THR A 367 -5.92 -13.52 -18.04
C THR A 367 -4.46 -13.05 -18.11
N CYS A 368 -3.53 -13.89 -17.66
CA CYS A 368 -2.09 -13.63 -17.63
C CYS A 368 -1.30 -14.94 -17.58
N TYR A 369 -0.14 -15.00 -18.23
CA TYR A 369 0.73 -16.18 -18.21
C TYR A 369 2.21 -15.82 -18.02
N ASN A 370 2.97 -16.71 -17.41
CA ASN A 370 4.44 -16.65 -17.39
C ASN A 370 5.00 -17.93 -18.03
N ALA A 371 6.04 -17.77 -18.85
CA ALA A 371 6.76 -18.85 -19.47
C ALA A 371 8.11 -19.01 -18.76
N TYR A 372 8.30 -20.16 -18.12
CA TYR A 372 9.55 -20.52 -17.47
C TYR A 372 10.36 -21.34 -18.44
N ASP A 373 11.65 -21.10 -18.59
CA ASP A 373 12.57 -21.80 -19.51
C ASP A 373 13.32 -22.97 -18.86
N THR A 374 13.09 -23.17 -17.56
CA THR A 374 13.78 -24.17 -16.74
C THR A 374 13.08 -25.54 -16.80
N PRO A 375 13.76 -26.60 -17.26
CA PRO A 375 13.21 -27.95 -17.30
C PRO A 375 12.75 -28.52 -15.95
N LYS A 376 11.50 -29.00 -15.90
CA LYS A 376 10.88 -29.66 -14.73
C LYS A 376 10.11 -30.93 -15.13
N SER A 377 9.87 -31.85 -14.20
CA SER A 377 8.89 -32.94 -14.39
C SER A 377 7.46 -32.38 -14.33
N TRP A 378 6.44 -33.09 -14.81
CA TRP A 378 5.05 -32.57 -14.75
C TRP A 378 4.58 -32.33 -13.30
N ALA A 379 4.98 -33.20 -12.36
CA ALA A 379 4.71 -33.00 -10.94
C ALA A 379 5.39 -31.72 -10.41
N ASP A 380 6.65 -31.47 -10.82
CA ASP A 380 7.38 -30.26 -10.45
C ASP A 380 6.83 -29.00 -11.14
N VAL A 381 6.26 -29.12 -12.34
CA VAL A 381 5.54 -28.04 -13.04
C VAL A 381 4.26 -27.69 -12.29
N GLN A 382 3.47 -28.70 -11.90
CA GLN A 382 2.29 -28.49 -11.08
C GLN A 382 2.65 -27.79 -9.77
N ALA A 383 3.69 -28.26 -9.08
CA ALA A 383 4.18 -27.66 -7.84
C ALA A 383 4.68 -26.21 -8.07
N ALA A 384 5.44 -25.96 -9.14
CA ALA A 384 5.97 -24.63 -9.45
C ALA A 384 4.85 -23.62 -9.78
N CYS A 385 3.88 -23.98 -10.62
CA CYS A 385 2.75 -23.10 -10.91
C CYS A 385 1.90 -22.85 -9.65
N GLN A 386 1.68 -23.87 -8.83
CA GLN A 386 0.95 -23.73 -7.58
C GLN A 386 1.67 -22.78 -6.60
N SER A 387 3.02 -22.81 -6.54
CA SER A 387 3.81 -21.89 -5.69
C SER A 387 3.71 -20.42 -6.09
N ASP A 388 3.28 -20.15 -7.32
CA ASP A 388 3.00 -18.80 -7.82
C ASP A 388 1.48 -18.50 -7.88
N TRP A 389 0.66 -19.33 -7.22
CA TRP A 389 -0.82 -19.25 -7.20
C TRP A 389 -1.40 -19.15 -8.60
N SER A 390 -0.93 -20.05 -9.45
CA SER A 390 -1.31 -20.19 -10.84
C SER A 390 -1.45 -21.67 -11.17
N TYR A 391 -1.93 -21.98 -12.36
CA TYR A 391 -2.14 -23.34 -12.83
C TYR A 391 -1.32 -23.59 -14.08
N PRO A 392 -0.77 -24.80 -14.24
CA PRO A 392 -0.17 -25.16 -15.50
C PRO A 392 -1.26 -25.15 -16.57
N VAL A 393 -1.01 -24.46 -17.67
CA VAL A 393 -1.94 -24.42 -18.80
C VAL A 393 -1.41 -25.16 -19.99
N THR A 394 -2.34 -25.82 -20.68
CA THR A 394 -2.09 -26.45 -21.96
C THR A 394 -2.33 -25.43 -23.06
N ILE A 395 -1.34 -25.27 -23.96
CA ILE A 395 -1.53 -24.55 -25.23
C ILE A 395 -2.36 -25.46 -26.14
N ASN A 396 -3.55 -25.02 -26.54
CA ASN A 396 -4.52 -25.86 -27.24
C ASN A 396 -4.55 -25.63 -28.76
N ASN A 397 -3.94 -24.54 -29.27
CA ASN A 397 -3.98 -24.22 -30.70
C ASN A 397 -2.79 -23.36 -31.16
N ALA A 398 -2.61 -23.28 -32.49
CA ALA A 398 -1.52 -22.55 -33.13
C ALA A 398 -1.54 -21.03 -32.86
N PHE A 399 -2.71 -20.44 -32.64
CA PHE A 399 -2.84 -19.02 -32.26
C PHE A 399 -2.27 -18.79 -30.86
N GLU A 400 -2.64 -19.64 -29.89
CA GLU A 400 -2.10 -19.56 -28.54
C GLU A 400 -0.58 -19.74 -28.53
N ASN A 401 -0.05 -20.66 -29.35
CA ASN A 401 1.37 -20.89 -29.54
C ASN A 401 2.09 -19.67 -30.16
N SER A 402 1.51 -19.04 -31.19
CA SER A 402 2.09 -17.87 -31.85
C SER A 402 2.19 -16.67 -30.93
N ASP A 403 1.25 -16.49 -30.01
CA ASP A 403 1.25 -15.35 -29.10
C ASP A 403 2.25 -15.54 -27.94
N VAL A 404 2.37 -16.76 -27.39
CA VAL A 404 3.45 -17.11 -26.45
C VAL A 404 4.83 -16.85 -27.06
N LYS A 405 4.98 -17.09 -28.36
CA LYS A 405 6.20 -16.77 -29.12
C LYS A 405 6.46 -15.28 -29.28
N SER A 406 5.43 -14.43 -29.27
CA SER A 406 5.55 -12.99 -29.53
C SER A 406 5.84 -12.11 -28.30
N ASN A 407 5.89 -12.66 -27.08
CA ASN A 407 6.15 -11.91 -25.85
C ASN A 407 7.66 -11.87 -25.47
N PRO A 408 8.15 -10.76 -24.87
CA PRO A 408 9.57 -10.38 -24.89
C PRO A 408 10.49 -11.07 -23.86
N THR A 409 10.11 -12.20 -23.27
CA THR A 409 11.08 -13.07 -22.56
C THR A 409 11.91 -13.92 -23.52
N ASN A 410 11.60 -13.87 -24.82
CA ASN A 410 12.39 -14.56 -25.83
C ASN A 410 13.60 -13.72 -26.22
N ASP A 411 14.80 -14.22 -25.88
CA ASP A 411 15.97 -14.10 -26.75
C ASP A 411 15.50 -14.20 -28.21
N ALA A 412 15.97 -13.29 -29.07
CA ALA A 412 15.61 -13.21 -30.49
C ALA A 412 15.88 -14.50 -31.29
N ASN A 413 16.38 -15.56 -30.62
CA ASN A 413 16.74 -16.87 -31.14
C ASN A 413 15.93 -18.08 -30.58
N ALA A 414 14.84 -17.92 -29.81
CA ALA A 414 14.11 -19.04 -29.17
C ALA A 414 12.84 -19.55 -29.93
N ASN A 415 12.68 -20.88 -30.16
CA ASN A 415 11.59 -21.50 -30.98
C ASN A 415 10.53 -22.49 -30.31
N CYS A 416 10.48 -22.74 -28.98
CA CYS A 416 9.36 -23.38 -28.14
C CYS A 416 9.06 -24.93 -28.10
N VAL A 417 8.35 -25.45 -27.02
CA VAL A 417 8.04 -26.90 -26.66
C VAL A 417 6.62 -27.19 -26.03
N VAL A 418 6.00 -28.39 -26.22
CA VAL A 418 4.56 -28.82 -25.92
C VAL A 418 4.35 -30.25 -25.32
N LEU A 419 3.27 -30.58 -24.53
CA LEU A 419 2.98 -31.89 -23.86
C LEU A 419 2.13 -32.83 -24.74
N ASN A 420 2.46 -34.11 -24.72
CA ASN A 420 1.74 -35.28 -25.23
C ASN A 420 1.08 -36.08 -24.09
N SER A 421 -0.25 -36.14 -24.15
CA SER A 421 -1.17 -36.59 -23.09
C SER A 421 -1.46 -38.10 -23.07
N SER A 422 -0.81 -38.90 -23.93
CA SER A 422 -1.05 -40.35 -24.00
C SER A 422 -0.14 -41.18 -23.08
N ASP A 423 1.06 -40.67 -22.79
CA ASP A 423 2.05 -41.22 -21.85
C ASP A 423 2.64 -40.15 -20.89
N GLY A 424 2.25 -38.88 -21.07
CA GLY A 424 2.80 -37.75 -20.31
C GLY A 424 4.13 -37.20 -20.83
N SER A 425 4.60 -37.60 -22.01
CA SER A 425 5.81 -37.06 -22.66
C SER A 425 5.55 -35.72 -23.37
N TRP A 426 6.52 -34.87 -23.70
CA TRP A 426 6.34 -33.57 -24.43
C TRP A 426 7.01 -33.65 -25.83
N SER A 427 6.45 -33.05 -26.89
CA SER A 427 7.10 -32.93 -28.23
C SER A 427 7.60 -31.53 -28.55
N ASN A 428 8.84 -31.47 -29.01
CA ASN A 428 9.59 -30.31 -29.47
C ASN A 428 9.99 -30.54 -30.95
N GLN A 429 9.78 -29.59 -31.86
CA GLN A 429 10.29 -29.69 -33.25
C GLN A 429 10.79 -28.30 -33.69
N ASP A 430 11.83 -28.26 -34.52
CA ASP A 430 13.19 -27.91 -34.06
C ASP A 430 13.42 -26.55 -33.35
N CYS A 431 13.96 -26.69 -32.13
CA CYS A 431 14.79 -25.76 -31.38
C CYS A 431 15.55 -26.60 -30.35
N SER A 432 16.87 -26.53 -30.29
CA SER A 432 17.63 -27.34 -29.34
C SER A 432 17.36 -26.95 -27.87
N THR A 433 16.56 -27.75 -27.16
CA THR A 433 16.69 -28.16 -25.73
C THR A 433 16.06 -27.40 -24.54
N GLN A 434 15.23 -26.34 -24.66
CA GLN A 434 14.63 -25.71 -23.46
C GLN A 434 13.22 -26.22 -23.13
N ARG A 435 13.03 -26.92 -22.01
CA ARG A 435 11.69 -27.27 -21.52
C ARG A 435 11.08 -26.03 -20.87
N CYS A 436 10.16 -25.41 -21.60
CA CYS A 436 9.35 -24.36 -21.03
C CYS A 436 8.04 -24.91 -20.48
N TYR A 437 7.62 -24.44 -19.31
CA TYR A 437 6.26 -24.66 -18.81
C TYR A 437 5.56 -23.32 -18.64
N ILE A 438 4.24 -23.31 -18.86
CA ILE A 438 3.43 -22.11 -18.76
C ILE A 438 2.55 -22.23 -17.54
N CYS A 439 2.65 -21.23 -16.67
CA CYS A 439 1.69 -21.04 -15.61
C CYS A 439 0.79 -19.87 -15.94
N SER A 440 -0.52 -20.04 -15.76
CA SER A 440 -1.53 -19.01 -16.01
C SER A 440 -2.58 -19.04 -14.91
N TYR A 441 -3.30 -17.94 -14.75
CA TYR A 441 -4.44 -17.84 -13.84
C TYR A 441 -5.61 -17.05 -14.45
#